data_AF-A0A7J4VR60-F1
#
_entry.id   AF-A0A7J4VR60-F1
#
_cell.length_a   1.000
_cell.length_b   1.000
_cell.length_c   1.000
_cell.angle_alpha   90.00
_cell.angle_beta   90.00
_cell.angle_gamma   90.00
#
_symmetry.space_group_name_H-M   'P 1'
#
loop_
_entity.id
_entity.type
_entity.pdbx_description
1 polymer ?
#
loop_
_entity_poly.entity_id
_entity_poly.type
_entity_poly.pdbx_seq_one_letter_code
_entity_poly.pdbx_strand_id
1 'polypeptide(L)'
;MARPKLGESESKRLQMVITEDELKDIEDWQHDNRVPSKSDAIRRLVQIGLRAVRALPTITKDVAEVLDMASAAIDIPEEVVANILDEGDRHLIDHEIAHKLFDAVNFTFNRQIEAQDNLFHLLVEIAQLANNQRFSEAVRLADEEARSPVPNEAVLKAIGASREVQIKYWRKRRQEIQAKRRMRE
;
A
#
# COMPACT_ATOMS: atom_id res chain seq x y z
N MET A 1 44.43 5.10 8.09
CA MET A 1 43.47 5.12 6.97
C MET A 1 42.23 5.90 7.42
N ALA A 2 41.76 6.87 6.62
CA ALA A 2 40.57 7.64 6.95
C ALA A 2 39.34 6.73 7.01
N ARG A 3 38.54 6.83 8.08
CA ARG A 3 37.31 6.07 8.23
C ARG A 3 36.33 6.51 7.13
N PRO A 4 35.73 5.58 6.35
CA PRO A 4 34.75 5.95 5.34
C PRO A 4 33.60 6.74 5.98
N LYS A 5 33.26 7.90 5.41
CA LYS A 5 32.11 8.67 5.85
C LYS A 5 30.83 7.92 5.51
N LEU A 6 29.92 7.76 6.48
CA LEU A 6 28.63 7.09 6.30
C LEU A 6 27.53 8.02 5.75
N GLY A 7 27.83 9.31 5.61
CA GLY A 7 26.95 10.39 5.13
C GLY A 7 27.69 11.73 5.17
N GLU A 8 26.96 12.83 5.01
CA GLU A 8 27.54 14.19 5.04
C GLU A 8 28.03 14.59 6.45
N SER A 9 27.35 14.09 7.48
CA SER A 9 27.65 14.35 8.89
C SER A 9 28.61 13.34 9.50
N GLU A 10 29.26 13.72 10.61
CA GLU A 10 30.10 12.82 11.39
C GLU A 10 29.30 11.65 11.98
N SER A 11 29.88 10.44 11.91
CA SER A 11 29.27 9.23 12.45
C SER A 11 29.42 9.18 13.97
N LYS A 12 28.30 9.13 14.69
CA LYS A 12 28.26 8.96 16.15
C LYS A 12 28.03 7.49 16.53
N ARG A 13 28.62 7.04 17.66
CA ARG A 13 28.35 5.72 18.23
C ARG A 13 27.13 5.81 19.14
N LEU A 14 26.15 4.96 18.90
CA LEU A 14 24.97 4.78 19.76
C LEU A 14 25.19 3.52 20.60
N GLN A 15 25.07 3.63 21.93
CA GLN A 15 24.98 2.49 22.85
C GLN A 15 23.52 2.33 23.26
N MET A 16 23.00 1.12 23.16
CA MET A 16 21.59 0.81 23.42
C MET A 16 21.51 -0.52 24.18
N VAL A 17 20.61 -0.59 25.15
CA VAL A 17 20.20 -1.85 25.79
C VAL A 17 18.96 -2.34 25.05
N ILE A 18 18.99 -3.59 24.61
CA ILE A 18 18.01 -4.24 23.74
C ILE A 18 17.95 -5.71 24.17
N THR A 19 16.77 -6.31 24.09
CA THR A 19 16.56 -7.72 24.42
C THR A 19 17.16 -8.65 23.37
N GLU A 20 17.40 -9.92 23.73
CA GLU A 20 17.89 -10.93 22.79
C GLU A 20 16.90 -11.19 21.64
N ASP A 21 15.60 -11.17 21.93
CA ASP A 21 14.55 -11.39 20.92
C ASP A 21 14.55 -10.27 19.88
N GLU A 22 14.59 -9.00 20.31
CA GLU A 22 14.70 -7.86 19.41
C GLU A 22 16.00 -7.89 18.59
N LEU A 23 17.10 -8.34 19.19
CA LEU A 23 18.37 -8.45 18.48
C LEU A 23 18.28 -9.51 17.39
N LYS A 24 17.65 -10.64 17.69
CA LYS A 24 17.39 -11.72 16.75
C LYS A 24 16.51 -11.25 15.59
N ASP A 25 15.43 -10.51 15.84
CA ASP A 25 14.57 -9.98 14.77
C ASP A 25 15.35 -9.08 13.79
N ILE A 26 16.27 -8.27 14.30
CA ILE A 26 17.15 -7.43 13.47
C ILE A 26 18.12 -8.28 12.64
N GLU A 27 18.66 -9.37 13.22
CA GLU A 27 19.58 -10.28 12.53
C GLU A 27 18.87 -11.12 11.46
N ASP A 28 17.66 -11.60 11.74
CA ASP A 28 16.82 -12.31 10.78
C ASP A 28 16.50 -11.39 9.61
N TRP A 29 16.04 -10.16 9.87
CA TRP A 29 15.80 -9.18 8.83
C TRP A 29 17.07 -8.86 8.02
N GLN A 30 18.22 -8.72 8.70
CA GLN A 30 19.51 -8.52 8.05
C GLN A 30 19.83 -9.65 7.08
N HIS A 31 19.63 -10.90 7.50
CA HIS A 31 19.92 -12.10 6.71
C HIS A 31 18.98 -12.21 5.51
N ASP A 32 17.68 -12.08 5.73
CA ASP A 32 16.66 -12.20 4.70
C ASP A 32 16.82 -11.16 3.58
N ASN A 33 17.25 -9.94 3.96
CA ASN A 33 17.49 -8.84 3.02
C ASN A 33 18.96 -8.74 2.57
N ARG A 34 19.81 -9.72 2.94
CA ARG A 34 21.23 -9.80 2.55
C ARG A 34 22.02 -8.53 2.87
N VAL A 35 21.72 -7.90 4.01
CA VAL A 35 22.36 -6.65 4.43
C VAL A 35 23.72 -6.94 5.09
N PRO A 36 24.81 -6.27 4.68
CA PRO A 36 26.16 -6.69 5.08
C PRO A 36 26.48 -6.61 6.58
N SER A 37 25.79 -5.74 7.32
CA SER A 37 26.07 -5.54 8.75
C SER A 37 24.83 -5.18 9.54
N LYS A 38 24.85 -5.53 10.82
CA LYS A 38 23.79 -5.19 11.79
C LYS A 38 23.56 -3.69 11.90
N SER A 39 24.61 -2.88 11.93
CA SER A 39 24.48 -1.42 11.96
C SER A 39 23.88 -0.84 10.67
N ASP A 40 24.07 -1.50 9.52
CA ASP A 40 23.37 -1.14 8.28
C ASP A 40 21.89 -1.53 8.36
N ALA A 41 21.58 -2.74 8.84
CA ALA A 41 20.21 -3.19 9.04
C ALA A 41 19.42 -2.24 9.96
N ILE A 42 19.97 -1.88 11.13
CA ILE A 42 19.36 -0.92 12.06
C ILE A 42 19.10 0.43 11.36
N ARG A 43 20.06 0.95 10.60
CA ARG A 43 19.87 2.22 9.88
C ARG A 43 18.76 2.15 8.84
N ARG A 44 18.65 1.04 8.10
CA ARG A 44 17.58 0.81 7.13
C ARG A 44 16.22 0.69 7.80
N LEU A 45 16.13 -0.08 8.89
CA LEU A 45 14.90 -0.20 9.68
C LEU A 45 14.44 1.14 10.23
N VAL A 46 15.36 1.98 10.70
CA VAL A 46 15.04 3.37 11.10
C VAL A 46 14.50 4.18 9.91
N GLN A 47 15.13 4.10 8.73
CA GLN A 47 14.66 4.82 7.54
C GLN A 47 13.28 4.32 7.05
N ILE A 48 13.01 3.02 7.14
CA ILE A 48 11.71 2.41 6.87
C ILE A 48 10.67 2.92 7.86
N GLY A 49 10.98 2.89 9.16
CA GLY A 49 10.09 3.38 10.21
C GLY A 49 9.71 4.85 10.03
N LEU A 50 10.70 5.71 9.72
CA LEU A 50 10.45 7.14 9.49
C LEU A 50 9.54 7.38 8.26
N ARG A 51 9.70 6.62 7.18
CA ARG A 51 8.85 6.72 5.99
C ARG A 51 7.45 6.19 6.23
N ALA A 52 7.33 5.06 6.94
CA ALA A 52 6.05 4.51 7.32
C ALA A 52 5.27 5.47 8.21
N VAL A 53 5.89 6.05 9.24
CA VAL A 53 5.25 7.04 10.13
C VAL A 53 4.79 8.28 9.35
N ARG A 54 5.54 8.71 8.33
CA ARG A 54 5.16 9.82 7.46
C ARG A 54 3.96 9.49 6.56
N ALA A 55 3.93 8.31 5.96
CA ALA A 55 2.98 7.96 4.91
C ALA A 55 1.69 7.29 5.41
N LEU A 56 1.77 6.44 6.43
CA LEU A 56 0.64 5.64 6.90
C LEU A 56 -0.58 6.47 7.33
N PRO A 57 -0.46 7.61 8.04
CA PRO A 57 -1.64 8.40 8.41
C PRO A 57 -2.50 8.82 7.21
N THR A 58 -1.87 9.25 6.11
CA THR A 58 -2.57 9.61 4.87
C THR A 58 -3.19 8.37 4.24
N ILE A 59 -2.43 7.28 4.08
CA ILE A 59 -2.95 6.02 3.50
C ILE A 59 -4.16 5.50 4.30
N THR A 60 -4.06 5.47 5.63
CA THR A 60 -5.16 5.01 6.50
C THR A 60 -6.39 5.90 6.37
N LYS A 61 -6.20 7.22 6.29
CA LYS A 61 -7.29 8.15 6.04
C LYS A 61 -7.95 7.90 4.68
N ASP A 62 -7.16 7.76 3.62
CA ASP A 62 -7.67 7.51 2.27
C ASP A 62 -8.47 6.20 2.21
N VAL A 63 -7.97 5.14 2.86
CA VAL A 63 -8.67 3.85 2.94
C VAL A 63 -9.96 3.97 3.76
N ALA A 64 -9.96 4.71 4.87
CA ALA A 64 -11.16 4.93 5.67
C ALA A 64 -12.24 5.66 4.85
N GLU A 65 -11.88 6.71 4.12
CA GLU A 65 -12.81 7.43 3.24
C GLU A 65 -13.39 6.52 2.15
N VAL A 66 -12.58 5.66 1.55
CA VAL A 66 -13.07 4.66 0.57
C VAL A 66 -14.11 3.72 1.21
N LEU A 67 -13.87 3.28 2.44
CA LEU A 67 -14.80 2.40 3.16
C LEU A 67 -16.09 3.12 3.53
N ASP A 68 -16.01 4.38 3.96
CA ASP A 68 -17.18 5.19 4.28
C ASP A 68 -18.04 5.43 3.03
N MET A 69 -17.41 5.75 1.89
CA MET A 69 -18.09 5.91 0.60
C MET A 69 -18.74 4.60 0.13
N ALA A 70 -18.02 3.48 0.26
CA ALA A 70 -18.54 2.17 -0.09
C ALA A 70 -19.72 1.77 0.81
N SER A 71 -19.65 2.12 2.11
CA SER A 71 -20.74 1.87 3.06
C SER A 71 -21.97 2.70 2.71
N ALA A 72 -21.81 4.00 2.47
CA ALA A 72 -22.93 4.87 2.09
C ALA A 72 -23.60 4.42 0.78
N ALA A 73 -22.84 3.82 -0.14
CA ALA A 73 -23.40 3.28 -1.38
C ALA A 73 -24.38 2.11 -1.14
N ILE A 74 -24.29 1.40 -0.01
CA ILE A 74 -25.19 0.29 0.34
C ILE A 74 -26.59 0.82 0.70
N ASP A 75 -26.67 2.03 1.26
CA ASP A 75 -27.92 2.62 1.75
C ASP A 75 -28.73 3.31 0.61
N ILE A 76 -28.09 3.58 -0.53
CA ILE A 76 -28.70 4.26 -1.70
C ILE A 76 -30.06 3.66 -2.12
N PRO A 77 -30.24 2.33 -2.26
CA PRO A 77 -31.53 1.78 -2.64
C PRO A 77 -32.64 2.10 -1.64
N GLU A 78 -32.35 2.02 -0.34
CA GLU A 78 -33.30 2.32 0.72
C GLU A 78 -33.65 3.81 0.74
N GLU A 79 -32.65 4.69 0.62
CA GLU A 79 -32.84 6.13 0.55
C GLU A 79 -33.69 6.56 -0.65
N VAL A 80 -33.48 5.97 -1.83
CA VAL A 80 -34.29 6.28 -3.02
C VAL A 80 -35.73 5.82 -2.81
N VAL A 81 -35.95 4.61 -2.31
CA VAL A 81 -37.30 4.09 -2.05
C VAL A 81 -38.04 4.93 -1.00
N ALA A 82 -37.36 5.32 0.09
CA ALA A 82 -37.96 6.09 1.17
C ALA A 82 -38.37 7.52 0.75
N ASN A 83 -37.70 8.10 -0.25
CA ASN A 83 -37.98 9.46 -0.74
C ASN A 83 -39.09 9.51 -1.80
N ILE A 84 -39.59 8.37 -2.27
CA ILE A 84 -40.67 8.30 -3.26
C ILE A 84 -41.99 8.03 -2.53
N LEU A 85 -42.81 9.07 -2.41
CA LEU A 85 -44.03 9.11 -1.58
C LEU A 85 -45.25 8.37 -2.19
N ASP A 86 -45.19 8.00 -3.46
CA ASP A 86 -46.30 7.35 -4.19
C ASP A 86 -45.81 6.04 -4.83
N GLU A 87 -46.72 5.14 -5.24
CA GLU A 87 -46.41 3.97 -6.08
C GLU A 87 -45.91 4.43 -7.47
N GLY A 88 -44.71 5.02 -7.49
CA GLY A 88 -44.04 5.50 -8.68
C GLY A 88 -43.77 4.34 -9.63
N ASP A 89 -43.65 4.66 -10.92
CA ASP A 89 -43.22 3.70 -11.93
C ASP A 89 -41.91 3.04 -11.46
N ARG A 90 -41.99 1.75 -11.14
CA ARG A 90 -40.87 0.95 -10.64
C ARG A 90 -39.64 1.07 -11.52
N HIS A 91 -39.83 1.27 -12.83
CA HIS A 91 -38.73 1.49 -13.75
C HIS A 91 -37.97 2.79 -13.45
N LEU A 92 -38.65 3.87 -13.04
CA LEU A 92 -38.00 5.12 -12.66
C LEU A 92 -37.21 4.97 -11.35
N ILE A 93 -37.76 4.23 -10.38
CA ILE A 93 -37.08 3.92 -9.11
C ILE A 93 -35.80 3.13 -9.38
N ASP A 94 -35.91 2.04 -10.14
CA ASP A 94 -34.77 1.19 -10.49
C ASP A 94 -33.70 1.98 -11.28
N HIS A 95 -34.12 2.87 -12.17
CA HIS A 95 -33.21 3.74 -12.93
C HIS A 95 -32.46 4.73 -12.03
N GLU A 96 -33.15 5.37 -11.08
CA GLU A 96 -32.52 6.30 -10.14
C GLU A 96 -31.52 5.58 -9.21
N ILE A 97 -31.90 4.41 -8.68
CA ILE A 97 -31.00 3.58 -7.88
C ILE A 97 -29.75 3.21 -8.69
N ALA A 98 -29.93 2.74 -9.93
CA ALA A 98 -28.84 2.35 -10.79
C ALA A 98 -27.87 3.51 -11.08
N HIS A 99 -28.40 4.71 -11.35
CA HIS A 99 -27.59 5.91 -11.58
C HIS A 99 -26.79 6.30 -10.35
N LYS A 100 -27.44 6.41 -9.18
CA LYS A 100 -26.76 6.79 -7.92
C LYS A 100 -25.72 5.76 -7.49
N LEU A 101 -26.02 4.46 -7.63
CA LEU A 101 -25.05 3.40 -7.37
C LEU A 101 -23.87 3.47 -8.32
N PHE A 102 -24.11 3.72 -9.61
CA PHE A 102 -23.03 3.85 -10.60
C PHE A 102 -22.08 5.00 -10.24
N ASP A 103 -22.62 6.17 -9.89
CA ASP A 103 -21.83 7.32 -9.46
C ASP A 103 -21.05 7.01 -8.18
N ALA A 104 -21.71 6.48 -7.15
CA ALA A 104 -21.09 6.14 -5.88
C ALA A 104 -19.94 5.13 -6.05
N VAL A 105 -20.15 4.11 -6.88
CA VAL A 105 -19.13 3.12 -7.21
C VAL A 105 -17.94 3.77 -7.94
N ASN A 106 -18.20 4.63 -8.93
CA ASN A 106 -17.13 5.31 -9.67
C ASN A 106 -16.31 6.24 -8.77
N PHE A 107 -16.96 7.04 -7.91
CA PHE A 107 -16.27 7.90 -6.96
C PHE A 107 -15.43 7.07 -5.98
N THR A 108 -15.98 5.98 -5.45
CA THR A 108 -15.27 5.06 -4.56
C THR A 108 -14.04 4.45 -5.24
N PHE A 109 -14.17 4.02 -6.50
CA PHE A 109 -13.05 3.48 -7.27
C PHE A 109 -11.95 4.50 -7.52
N ASN A 110 -12.30 5.74 -7.87
CA ASN A 110 -11.31 6.79 -8.08
C ASN A 110 -10.54 7.09 -6.79
N ARG A 111 -11.25 7.20 -5.66
CA ARG A 111 -10.61 7.40 -4.35
C ARG A 111 -9.74 6.21 -3.94
N GLN A 112 -10.17 5.00 -4.26
CA GLN A 112 -9.39 3.79 -4.02
C GLN A 112 -8.08 3.79 -4.82
N ILE A 113 -8.09 4.26 -6.08
CA ILE A 113 -6.89 4.35 -6.90
C ILE A 113 -5.88 5.30 -6.25
N GLU A 114 -6.32 6.46 -5.77
CA GLU A 114 -5.45 7.42 -5.07
C GLU A 114 -4.84 6.81 -3.79
N ALA A 115 -5.65 6.12 -2.99
CA ALA A 115 -5.19 5.43 -1.79
C ALA A 115 -4.13 4.36 -2.11
N GLN A 116 -4.34 3.62 -3.21
CA GLN A 116 -3.39 2.62 -3.70
C GLN A 116 -2.09 3.24 -4.21
N ASP A 117 -2.16 4.37 -4.90
CA ASP A 117 -0.96 5.07 -5.39
C ASP A 117 -0.08 5.53 -4.22
N ASN A 118 -0.69 6.08 -3.15
CA ASN A 118 0.03 6.44 -1.92
C ASN A 118 0.71 5.23 -1.26
N LEU A 119 0.01 4.08 -1.22
CA LEU A 119 0.59 2.84 -0.72
C LEU A 119 1.75 2.35 -1.60
N PHE A 120 1.60 2.42 -2.92
CA PHE A 120 2.63 2.00 -3.87
C PHE A 120 3.89 2.85 -3.77
N HIS A 121 3.75 4.17 -3.60
CA HIS A 121 4.89 5.04 -3.31
C HIS A 121 5.67 4.57 -2.08
N LEU A 122 4.98 4.32 -0.96
CA LEU A 122 5.62 3.81 0.25
C LEU A 122 6.31 2.46 0.01
N LEU A 123 5.67 1.54 -0.71
CA LEU A 123 6.23 0.23 -1.00
C LEU A 123 7.50 0.31 -1.87
N VAL A 124 7.52 1.19 -2.87
CA VAL A 124 8.71 1.42 -3.70
C VAL A 124 9.83 2.01 -2.87
N GLU A 125 9.56 3.01 -2.01
CA GLU A 125 10.57 3.59 -1.10
C GLU A 125 11.19 2.51 -0.18
N ILE A 126 10.34 1.66 0.42
CA ILE A 126 10.78 0.56 1.30
C ILE A 126 11.57 -0.48 0.50
N ALA A 127 11.14 -0.82 -0.71
CA ALA A 127 11.83 -1.78 -1.57
C ALA A 127 13.25 -1.34 -1.90
N GLN A 128 13.50 -0.04 -2.07
CA GLN A 128 14.86 0.47 -2.25
C GLN A 128 15.72 0.20 -1.00
N LEU A 129 15.16 0.37 0.19
CA LEU A 129 15.85 0.11 1.46
C LEU A 129 16.07 -1.38 1.74
N ALA A 130 15.20 -2.25 1.24
CA ALA A 130 15.33 -3.70 1.39
C ALA A 130 16.31 -4.32 0.37
N ASN A 131 16.25 -3.91 -0.91
CA ASN A 131 16.87 -4.67 -1.99
C ASN A 131 18.25 -4.16 -2.44
N ASN A 132 18.65 -2.93 -2.08
CA ASN A 132 19.93 -2.37 -2.52
C ASN A 132 21.09 -2.78 -1.62
N GLN A 133 22.26 -3.09 -2.19
CA GLN A 133 23.41 -3.54 -1.39
C GLN A 133 24.04 -2.43 -0.54
N ARG A 134 24.07 -1.19 -1.04
CA ARG A 134 24.72 -0.06 -0.37
C ARG A 134 23.69 0.86 0.28
N PHE A 135 23.86 1.15 1.56
CA PHE A 135 22.96 2.02 2.33
C PHE A 135 22.75 3.40 1.69
N SER A 136 23.85 4.09 1.33
CA SER A 136 23.77 5.45 0.78
C SER A 136 23.01 5.49 -0.54
N GLU A 137 23.16 4.46 -1.36
CA GLU A 137 22.45 4.30 -2.61
C GLU A 137 20.98 3.96 -2.38
N ALA A 138 20.70 3.06 -1.43
CA ALA A 138 19.34 2.72 -1.02
C ALA A 138 18.54 3.95 -0.55
N VAL A 139 19.16 4.80 0.27
CA VAL A 139 18.55 6.05 0.73
C VAL A 139 18.36 7.04 -0.42
N ARG A 140 19.38 7.23 -1.27
CA ARG A 140 19.26 8.11 -2.45
C ARG A 140 18.11 7.69 -3.36
N LEU A 141 18.02 6.40 -3.69
CA LEU A 141 16.95 5.88 -4.53
C LEU A 141 15.58 6.02 -3.84
N ALA A 142 15.48 5.71 -2.55
CA ALA A 142 14.24 5.92 -1.80
C ALA A 142 13.81 7.40 -1.79
N ASP A 143 14.75 8.34 -1.67
CA ASP A 143 14.46 9.78 -1.71
C ASP A 143 14.08 10.28 -3.11
N GLU A 144 14.64 9.68 -4.17
CA GLU A 144 14.23 9.94 -5.55
C GLU A 144 12.80 9.46 -5.80
N GLU A 145 12.47 8.26 -5.33
CA GLU A 145 11.12 7.68 -5.43
C GLU A 145 10.12 8.50 -4.62
N ALA A 146 10.47 8.96 -3.42
CA ALA A 146 9.61 9.82 -2.59
C ALA A 146 9.27 11.17 -3.25
N ARG A 147 10.07 11.63 -4.23
CA ARG A 147 9.84 12.87 -4.99
C ARG A 147 9.16 12.61 -6.34
N SER A 148 9.07 11.35 -6.75
CA SER A 148 8.47 10.98 -8.03
C SER A 148 6.97 11.23 -7.98
N PRO A 149 6.36 11.79 -9.04
CA PRO A 149 4.91 11.93 -9.10
C PRO A 149 4.21 10.58 -9.25
N VAL A 150 4.90 9.56 -9.76
CA VAL A 150 4.35 8.22 -10.01
C VAL A 150 5.25 7.13 -9.44
N PRO A 151 4.69 6.05 -8.85
CA PRO A 151 5.50 4.96 -8.34
C PRO A 151 6.27 4.25 -9.45
N ASN A 152 7.49 3.80 -9.16
CA ASN A 152 8.29 3.05 -10.11
C ASN A 152 7.73 1.64 -10.35
N GLU A 153 7.08 1.45 -11.51
CA GLU A 153 6.42 0.20 -11.90
C GLU A 153 7.39 -0.99 -11.99
N ALA A 154 8.66 -0.78 -12.35
CA ALA A 154 9.64 -1.85 -12.41
C ALA A 154 9.94 -2.40 -11.01
N VAL A 155 10.02 -1.51 -10.02
CA VAL A 155 10.20 -1.88 -8.61
C VAL A 155 8.96 -2.57 -8.07
N LEU A 156 7.77 -2.03 -8.34
CA LEU A 156 6.50 -2.67 -7.97
C LEU A 156 6.37 -4.08 -8.55
N LYS A 157 6.77 -4.28 -9.81
CA LYS A 157 6.76 -5.58 -10.46
C LYS A 157 7.74 -6.55 -9.81
N ALA A 158 8.94 -6.07 -9.46
CA ALA A 158 9.95 -6.86 -8.78
C ALA A 158 9.49 -7.35 -7.39
N ILE A 159 8.73 -6.53 -6.66
CA ILE A 159 8.16 -6.91 -5.36
C ILE A 159 6.77 -7.57 -5.45
N GLY A 160 6.26 -7.81 -6.66
CA GLY A 160 4.94 -8.43 -6.87
C GLY A 160 3.74 -7.56 -6.48
N ALA A 161 3.94 -6.25 -6.28
CA ALA A 161 2.91 -5.29 -5.90
C ALA A 161 2.27 -4.56 -7.09
N SER A 162 2.71 -4.82 -8.33
CA SER A 162 2.25 -4.05 -9.49
C SER A 162 0.77 -4.29 -9.84
N ARG A 163 0.13 -3.30 -10.48
CA ARG A 163 -1.27 -3.36 -10.87
C ARG A 163 -1.55 -4.51 -11.84
N GLU A 164 -0.62 -4.79 -12.75
CA GLU A 164 -0.66 -5.94 -13.66
C GLU A 164 -0.72 -7.26 -12.87
N VAL A 165 0.15 -7.41 -11.86
CA VAL A 165 0.20 -8.60 -11.00
C VAL A 165 -1.10 -8.76 -10.22
N GLN A 166 -1.64 -7.68 -9.67
CA GLN A 166 -2.93 -7.69 -8.97
C GLN A 166 -4.07 -8.13 -9.89
N ILE A 167 -4.21 -7.54 -11.08
CA ILE A 167 -5.26 -7.91 -12.05
C ILE A 167 -5.15 -9.39 -12.42
N LYS A 168 -3.94 -9.88 -12.67
CA LYS A 168 -3.68 -11.30 -12.99
C LYS A 168 -4.10 -12.21 -11.84
N TYR A 169 -3.76 -11.85 -10.61
CA TYR A 169 -4.17 -12.56 -9.40
C TYR A 169 -5.71 -12.62 -9.26
N TRP A 170 -6.38 -11.47 -9.40
CA TRP A 170 -7.84 -11.39 -9.34
C TRP A 170 -8.54 -12.26 -10.39
N ARG A 171 -8.05 -12.25 -11.64
CA ARG A 171 -8.57 -13.10 -12.72
C ARG A 171 -8.44 -14.58 -12.37
N LYS A 172 -7.26 -15.01 -11.92
CA LYS A 172 -7.01 -16.39 -11.47
C LYS A 172 -7.96 -16.79 -10.34
N ARG A 173 -8.10 -15.93 -9.32
CA ARG A 173 -8.97 -16.19 -8.17
C ARG A 173 -10.44 -16.33 -8.56
N ARG A 174 -10.91 -15.49 -9.49
CA ARG A 174 -12.28 -15.56 -10.01
C ARG A 174 -12.53 -16.89 -10.75
N GLN A 175 -11.58 -17.34 -11.55
CA GLN A 175 -11.65 -18.64 -12.24
C GLN A 175 -11.69 -19.80 -11.24
N GLU A 176 -10.87 -19.77 -10.18
CA GLU A 176 -10.91 -20.79 -9.11
C GLU A 176 -12.26 -20.87 -8.41
N ILE A 177 -12.87 -19.72 -8.09
CA ILE A 177 -14.20 -19.66 -7.45
C ILE A 177 -15.27 -20.22 -8.39
N GLN A 178 -15.23 -19.86 -9.68
CA GLN A 178 -16.16 -20.40 -10.68
C GLN A 178 -16.02 -21.91 -10.85
N ALA A 179 -14.78 -22.42 -10.89
CA ALA A 179 -14.51 -23.86 -10.97
C ALA A 179 -15.07 -24.60 -9.74
N LYS A 180 -14.88 -24.06 -8.53
CA LYS A 180 -15.42 -24.65 -7.29
C LYS A 180 -16.95 -24.67 -7.25
N ARG A 181 -17.62 -23.66 -7.83
CA ARG A 181 -19.09 -23.65 -7.93
C ARG A 181 -19.60 -24.74 -8.86
N ARG A 182 -18.97 -24.89 -10.04
CA ARG A 182 -19.31 -25.94 -11.01
C ARG A 182 -19.09 -27.37 -10.50
N MET A 183 -18.22 -27.57 -9.51
CA MET A 183 -18.01 -28.89 -8.89
C MET A 183 -19.00 -29.20 -7.76
N ARG A 184 -19.78 -28.21 -7.31
CA ARG A 184 -20.80 -28.37 -6.25
C ARG A 184 -22.21 -28.53 -6.81
N GLU A 185 -22.39 -28.29 -8.11
CA GLU A 185 -23.59 -28.54 -8.90
C GLU A 185 -23.51 -29.94 -9.53
#